data_AF-A0A7K0GMW4-F1
#
_entry.id   AF-A0A7K0GMW4-F1
#
_cell.length_a   1.000
_cell.length_b   1.000
_cell.length_c   1.000
_cell.angle_alpha   90.00
_cell.angle_beta   90.00
_cell.angle_gamma   90.00
#
_symmetry.space_group_name_H-M   'P 1'
#
loop_
_entity.id
_entity.type
_entity.pdbx_description
1 polymer ?
#
loop_
_entity_poly.entity_id
_entity_poly.type
_entity_poly.pdbx_seq_one_letter_code
_entity_poly.pdbx_strand_id
1 'polypeptide(L)'
;MIVATTRAALLRGSTTDGLGDEVDTNAAPVPGFEDFPISIIEKDGHDFDPASNAWRSVQKLIGRAAADVPVDEGDRIKDLRDGRIYAVDNVRRTARGFSGRSSVTMRLRRTNP
;
A
#
# COMPACT_ATOMS: atom_id res chain seq x y z
N MET A 1 -5.22 -16.47 11.03
CA MET A 1 -5.26 -15.14 11.67
C MET A 1 -4.02 -14.39 11.22
N ILE A 2 -4.16 -13.26 10.54
CA ILE A 2 -3.01 -12.43 10.13
C ILE A 2 -2.81 -11.39 11.24
N VAL A 3 -1.64 -11.43 11.88
CA VAL A 3 -1.23 -10.49 12.93
C VAL A 3 -0.55 -9.30 12.24
N ALA A 4 -0.79 -8.07 12.71
CA ALA A 4 -0.05 -6.91 12.21
C ALA A 4 1.44 -7.10 12.50
N THR A 5 2.26 -7.12 11.46
CA THR A 5 3.70 -7.39 11.57
C THR A 5 4.52 -6.11 11.70
N THR A 6 3.95 -4.96 11.34
CA THR A 6 4.61 -3.65 11.41
C THR A 6 3.59 -2.52 11.61
N ARG A 7 4.11 -1.29 11.73
CA ARG A 7 3.33 -0.05 11.72
C ARG A 7 3.73 0.79 10.52
N ALA A 8 2.79 1.54 9.97
CA ALA A 8 3.01 2.35 8.79
C ALA A 8 2.36 3.73 8.88
N ALA A 9 2.89 4.64 8.07
CA ALA A 9 2.31 5.96 7.81
C ALA A 9 1.70 5.99 6.41
N LEU A 10 0.52 6.59 6.28
CA LEU A 10 -0.13 6.85 4.99
C LEU A 10 0.37 8.19 4.47
N LEU A 11 0.95 8.20 3.28
CA LEU A 11 1.50 9.40 2.64
C LEU A 11 0.62 9.77 1.46
N ARG A 12 0.21 11.03 1.41
CA ARG A 12 -0.61 11.60 0.33
C ARG A 12 -0.22 13.04 0.10
N GLY A 13 -0.02 13.40 -1.17
CA GLY A 13 0.15 14.78 -1.59
C GLY A 13 1.35 15.00 -2.50
N SER A 14 1.19 15.98 -3.38
CA SER A 14 2.21 16.56 -4.21
C SER A 14 2.68 17.89 -3.62
N THR A 15 3.91 18.27 -3.94
CA THR A 15 4.39 19.65 -3.79
C THR A 15 4.72 20.20 -5.16
N THR A 16 4.62 21.51 -5.32
CA THR A 16 5.15 22.17 -6.51
C THR A 16 6.66 22.36 -6.35
N ASP A 17 7.45 21.99 -7.37
CA ASP A 17 8.87 22.31 -7.38
C ASP A 17 9.15 23.78 -7.73
N GLY A 18 10.43 24.15 -7.78
CA GLY A 18 10.85 25.51 -8.14
C GLY A 18 10.60 25.88 -9.61
N LEU A 19 10.18 24.92 -10.45
CA LEU A 19 9.83 25.12 -11.86
C LEU A 19 8.31 25.22 -12.07
N GLY A 20 7.51 24.98 -11.03
CA GLY A 20 6.05 24.98 -11.13
C GLY A 20 5.46 23.61 -11.43
N ASP A 21 6.28 22.56 -11.49
CA ASP A 21 5.83 21.19 -11.76
C ASP A 21 5.33 20.52 -10.47
N GLU A 22 4.28 19.72 -10.60
CA GLU A 22 3.72 18.95 -9.50
C GLU A 22 4.63 17.73 -9.23
N VAL A 23 5.46 17.83 -8.19
CA VAL A 23 6.35 16.76 -7.74
C VAL A 23 5.70 15.99 -6.62
N ASP A 24 5.63 14.69 -6.81
CA ASP A 24 5.04 13.82 -5.82
C ASP A 24 5.92 13.73 -4.57
N THR A 25 5.38 14.09 -3.40
CA THR A 25 6.18 14.09 -2.17
C THR A 25 5.86 12.91 -1.29
N ASN A 26 6.92 12.16 -0.98
CA ASN A 26 6.95 11.16 0.08
C ASN A 26 6.83 11.75 1.50
N ALA A 27 6.38 13.01 1.64
CA ALA A 27 6.65 13.82 2.81
C ALA A 27 5.43 14.15 3.67
N ALA A 28 4.22 14.21 3.11
CA ALA A 28 3.03 14.60 3.86
C ALA A 28 2.26 13.36 4.34
N PRO A 29 2.35 12.99 5.63
CA PRO A 29 1.48 11.98 6.18
C PRO A 29 0.05 12.51 6.29
N VAL A 30 -0.93 11.63 6.07
CA VAL A 30 -2.34 11.95 6.27
C VAL A 30 -2.61 12.11 7.78
N PRO A 31 -3.21 13.23 8.23
CA PRO A 31 -3.49 13.46 9.64
C PRO A 31 -4.28 12.31 10.29
N GLY A 32 -3.79 11.80 11.42
CA GLY A 32 -4.39 10.67 12.13
C GLY A 32 -4.02 9.29 11.59
N PHE A 33 -3.22 9.21 10.52
CA PHE A 33 -2.69 7.98 9.93
C PHE A 33 -1.16 8.03 9.81
N GLU A 34 -0.51 8.76 10.70
CA GLU A 34 0.96 8.80 10.82
C GLU A 34 1.51 7.49 11.37
N ASP A 35 0.70 6.72 12.10
CA ASP A 35 1.12 5.49 12.79
C ASP A 35 -0.01 4.48 12.98
N PHE A 36 -0.32 3.68 11.95
CA PHE A 36 -1.35 2.63 12.00
C PHE A 36 -0.77 1.21 11.84
N PRO A 37 -1.38 0.20 12.47
CA PRO A 37 -0.93 -1.18 12.34
C PRO A 37 -1.25 -1.75 10.96
N ILE A 38 -0.25 -2.37 10.32
CA ILE A 38 -0.39 -3.01 9.03
C ILE A 38 0.35 -4.35 9.01
N SER A 39 -0.16 -5.30 8.24
CA SER A 39 0.57 -6.49 7.85
C SER A 39 1.04 -6.34 6.41
N ILE A 40 2.35 -6.38 6.17
CA ILE A 40 2.93 -6.44 4.82
C ILE A 40 3.48 -7.84 4.62
N ILE A 41 3.02 -8.52 3.56
CA ILE A 41 3.37 -9.92 3.27
C ILE A 41 3.80 -10.02 1.81
N GLU A 42 4.93 -10.69 1.57
CA GLU A 42 5.32 -11.13 0.23
C GLU A 42 4.52 -12.39 -0.15
N LYS A 43 3.89 -12.34 -1.32
CA LYS A 43 3.08 -13.44 -1.84
C LYS A 43 3.46 -13.72 -3.29
N ASP A 44 3.76 -14.98 -3.57
CA ASP A 44 3.93 -15.44 -4.94
C ASP A 44 2.58 -15.41 -5.66
N GLY A 45 2.58 -14.85 -6.86
CA GLY A 45 1.43 -14.85 -7.75
C GLY A 45 1.85 -15.23 -9.16
N HIS A 46 0.93 -15.82 -9.90
CA HIS A 46 1.11 -15.96 -11.34
C HIS A 46 0.44 -14.78 -12.03
N ASP A 47 1.18 -14.11 -12.90
CA ASP A 47 0.65 -13.08 -13.80
C ASP A 47 0.82 -13.55 -15.24
N PHE A 48 -0.20 -13.30 -16.05
CA PHE A 48 -0.16 -13.63 -17.45
C PHE A 48 0.50 -12.48 -18.20
N ASP A 49 1.61 -12.75 -18.89
CA ASP A 49 2.30 -11.78 -19.73
C ASP A 49 1.78 -11.90 -21.17
N PRO A 50 0.96 -10.94 -21.65
CA PRO A 50 0.41 -10.98 -23.00
C PRO A 50 1.48 -10.76 -24.08
N ALA A 51 2.61 -10.11 -23.75
CA ALA A 51 3.66 -9.84 -24.73
C ALA A 51 4.44 -11.12 -25.08
N SER A 52 4.66 -11.99 -24.10
CA SER A 52 5.30 -13.31 -24.31
C SER A 52 4.32 -14.48 -24.38
N ASN A 53 3.01 -14.23 -24.24
CA ASN A 53 1.95 -15.25 -24.19
C ASN A 53 2.25 -16.38 -23.17
N ALA A 54 2.77 -16.02 -21.99
CA ALA A 54 3.26 -16.97 -21.00
C ALA A 54 2.90 -16.56 -19.57
N TRP A 55 2.70 -17.55 -18.70
CA TRP A 55 2.51 -17.33 -17.27
C TRP A 55 3.85 -17.13 -16.59
N ARG A 56 3.98 -16.04 -15.83
CA ARG A 56 5.18 -15.75 -15.03
C ARG A 56 4.86 -15.77 -13.56
N SER A 57 5.74 -16.35 -12.76
CA SER A 57 5.72 -16.20 -11.32
C SER A 57 6.27 -14.81 -10.98
N VAL A 58 5.45 -13.99 -10.33
CA VAL A 58 5.79 -12.64 -9.91
C VAL A 58 5.59 -12.55 -8.40
N GLN A 59 6.58 -12.00 -7.72
CA GLN A 59 6.47 -11.72 -6.29
C GLN A 59 5.64 -10.43 -6.11
N LYS A 60 4.55 -10.52 -5.36
CA LYS A 60 3.65 -9.39 -5.09
C LYS A 60 3.68 -9.08 -3.60
N LEU A 61 3.73 -7.80 -3.24
CA LEU A 61 3.57 -7.37 -1.85
C LEU A 61 2.09 -7.07 -1.58
N ILE A 62 1.57 -7.63 -0.50
CA ILE A 62 0.18 -7.41 -0.06
C ILE A 62 0.20 -6.78 1.31
N GLY A 63 -0.39 -5.58 1.41
CA GLY A 63 -0.70 -4.92 2.67
C GLY A 63 -2.10 -5.30 3.15
N ARG A 64 -2.28 -5.42 4.48
CA ARG A 64 -3.60 -5.53 5.09
C ARG A 64 -3.68 -4.67 6.33
N ALA A 65 -4.69 -3.80 6.37
CA ALA A 65 -4.93 -2.87 7.47
C ALA A 65 -6.41 -2.91 7.92
N ALA A 66 -6.69 -2.19 8.99
CA ALA A 66 -8.05 -1.97 9.46
C ALA A 66 -8.86 -1.16 8.43
N ALA A 67 -10.20 -1.30 8.45
CA ALA A 67 -11.07 -0.73 7.42
C ALA A 67 -11.25 0.78 7.48
N ASP A 68 -10.97 1.37 8.64
CA ASP A 68 -10.98 2.80 8.92
C ASP A 68 -9.80 3.54 8.28
N VAL A 69 -8.76 2.82 7.84
CA VAL A 69 -7.64 3.41 7.10
C VAL A 69 -8.15 3.94 5.74
N PRO A 70 -8.05 5.26 5.46
CA PRO A 70 -8.56 5.90 4.26
C PRO A 70 -7.53 5.79 3.13
N VAL A 71 -7.09 4.57 2.83
CA VAL A 71 -6.15 4.31 1.74
C VAL A 71 -6.89 4.20 0.41
N ASP A 72 -6.37 4.86 -0.60
CA ASP A 72 -6.86 4.87 -1.97
C ASP A 72 -5.73 4.48 -2.95
N GLU A 73 -6.09 4.20 -4.20
CA GLU A 73 -5.11 3.88 -5.24
C GLU A 73 -4.28 5.13 -5.58
N GLY A 74 -2.98 4.95 -5.77
CA GLY A 74 -2.04 6.06 -5.95
C GLY A 74 -1.45 6.62 -4.66
N ASP A 75 -2.01 6.26 -3.49
CA ASP A 75 -1.39 6.60 -2.22
C ASP A 75 -0.06 5.88 -2.02
N ARG A 76 0.70 6.34 -1.01
CA ARG A 76 1.92 5.67 -0.56
C ARG A 76 1.82 5.26 0.88
N ILE A 77 2.52 4.18 1.20
CA ILE A 77 2.61 3.66 2.56
C ILE A 77 4.08 3.56 2.91
N LYS A 78 4.46 4.23 4.00
CA LYS A 78 5.80 4.15 4.57
C LYS A 78 5.78 3.17 5.72
N ASP A 79 6.56 2.10 5.62
CA ASP A 79 6.81 1.22 6.76
C ASP A 79 7.73 1.95 7.76
N LEU A 80 7.27 2.09 9.00
CA LEU A 80 7.99 2.80 10.05
C LEU A 80 9.14 1.98 10.62
N ARG A 81 9.16 0.67 10.40
CA ARG A 81 10.22 -0.21 10.91
C ARG A 81 11.52 -0.09 10.10
N ASP A 82 11.41 -0.09 8.78
CA ASP A 82 12.57 -0.08 7.87
C ASP A 82 12.66 1.20 7.00
N GLY A 83 11.68 2.10 7.14
CA GLY A 83 11.63 3.37 6.43
C GLY A 83 11.28 3.24 4.94
N ARG A 84 10.93 2.04 4.46
CA ARG A 84 10.65 1.80 3.04
C ARG A 84 9.29 2.34 2.66
N ILE A 85 9.21 2.80 1.42
CA ILE A 85 7.97 3.35 0.85
C ILE A 85 7.45 2.37 -0.20
N TYR A 86 6.14 2.17 -0.16
CA TYR A 86 5.39 1.33 -1.07
C TYR A 86 4.30 2.17 -1.72
N ALA A 87 4.22 2.13 -3.05
CA ALA A 87 3.08 2.66 -3.78
C ALA A 87 1.89 1.69 -3.66
N VAL A 88 0.70 2.23 -3.52
CA VAL A 88 -0.55 1.48 -3.48
C VAL A 88 -1.10 1.37 -4.90
N ASP A 89 -0.99 0.19 -5.49
CA ASP A 89 -1.43 -0.05 -6.87
C ASP A 89 -2.92 -0.42 -6.94
N ASN A 90 -3.45 -1.13 -5.93
CA ASN A 90 -4.86 -1.54 -5.91
C ASN A 90 -5.39 -1.67 -4.48
N VAL A 91 -6.63 -1.26 -4.26
CA VAL A 91 -7.28 -1.31 -2.95
C VAL A 91 -8.57 -2.12 -3.00
N ARG A 92 -8.68 -3.14 -2.13
CA ARG A 92 -9.88 -3.94 -1.93
C ARG A 92 -10.41 -3.80 -0.50
N ARG A 93 -11.56 -3.15 -0.37
CA ARG A 93 -12.28 -3.04 0.91
C ARG A 93 -13.22 -4.23 1.06
N THR A 94 -13.02 -5.02 2.11
CA THR A 94 -13.96 -6.10 2.46
C THR A 94 -14.95 -5.58 3.48
N ALA A 95 -16.21 -5.47 3.07
CA ALA A 95 -17.33 -5.08 3.94
C ALA A 95 -17.48 -6.07 5.10
N ARG A 96 -18.10 -5.61 6.20
CA ARG A 96 -18.37 -6.47 7.36
C ARG A 96 -19.28 -7.63 6.93
N GLY A 97 -18.73 -8.83 6.84
CA GLY A 97 -19.52 -10.05 6.90
C GLY A 97 -19.96 -10.32 8.33
N PHE A 98 -20.93 -11.22 8.52
CA PHE A 98 -21.52 -11.60 9.81
C PHE A 98 -20.50 -11.99 10.91
N SER A 99 -19.21 -12.22 10.56
CA SER A 99 -18.10 -12.53 11.46
C SER A 99 -17.22 -11.34 11.89
N GLY A 100 -17.61 -10.10 11.58
CA GLY A 100 -17.29 -8.95 12.44
C GLY A 100 -15.95 -8.22 12.25
N ARG A 101 -15.19 -8.43 11.17
CA ARG A 101 -14.00 -7.61 10.90
C ARG A 101 -13.94 -7.13 9.44
N SER A 102 -14.18 -5.84 9.25
CA SER A 102 -13.88 -5.16 7.98
C SER A 102 -12.38 -4.93 7.89
N SER A 103 -11.80 -5.16 6.71
CA SER A 103 -10.37 -4.91 6.47
C SER A 103 -10.15 -4.36 5.07
N VAL A 104 -9.13 -3.53 4.91
CA VAL A 104 -8.61 -3.16 3.61
C VAL A 104 -7.43 -4.05 3.27
N THR A 105 -7.47 -4.65 2.09
CA THR A 105 -6.32 -5.35 1.48
C THR A 105 -5.83 -4.50 0.32
N MET A 106 -4.53 -4.29 0.25
CA MET A 106 -3.90 -3.43 -0.74
C MET A 106 -2.77 -4.16 -1.44
N ARG A 107 -2.65 -3.98 -2.76
CA ARG A 107 -1.47 -4.41 -3.51
C ARG A 107 -0.44 -3.31 -3.42
N LEU A 108 0.74 -3.68 -2.94
CA LEU A 108 1.85 -2.79 -2.72
C LEU A 108 2.92 -3.04 -3.78
N ARG A 109 3.53 -1.97 -4.25
CA ARG A 109 4.71 -2.01 -5.11
C ARG A 109 5.80 -1.21 -4.44
N ARG A 110 6.97 -1.82 -4.27
CA ARG A 110 8.11 -1.16 -3.67
C ARG A 110 8.59 -0.05 -4.59
N THR A 111 8.58 1.18 -4.10
CA THR A 111 9.26 2.29 -4.76
C THR A 111 10.69 2.30 -4.21
N ASN A 112 11.66 1.88 -5.04
CA ASN A 112 13.06 2.06 -4.66
C ASN A 112 13.34 3.55 -4.48
N PRO A 113 14.23 3.93 -3.53
CA PRO A 113 14.78 5.28 -3.50
C PRO A 113 15.55 5.59 -4.78
#